data_AF-A0A9E3XMZ4-F1
#
_entry.id   AF-A0A9E3XMZ4-F1
#
_cell.length_a   1.000
_cell.length_b   1.000
_cell.length_c   1.000
_cell.angle_alpha   90.00
_cell.angle_beta   90.00
_cell.angle_gamma   90.00
#
_symmetry.space_group_name_H-M   'P 1'
#
loop_
_entity.id
_entity.type
_entity.pdbx_description
1 polymer ?
#
loop_
_entity_poly.entity_id
_entity_poly.type
_entity_poly.pdbx_seq_one_letter_code
_entity_poly.pdbx_strand_id
1 'polypeptide(L)'
;MHRSTSNSTSTHTSRALAVRVAIVLLVSLCITACADDGATSPVEPSADANAIDADAEPVEPSAPKVSTPARAPHPAPTPRANATIARVVDGDTVKLTSGVSVRLVQIDTPEVYGSAECGGRAASNALKRELTPGTRVRLVRDTVSDDTDRYGRQLRYVYKGDRNLNLWLVARGYAAPYFYDGERGRFAARLERSAQAARTRGLGLWGSCPNAVLDAYRGVATGPVRSTGTGGVDDARAGASASSLPAAPPYPPDVDCKDLPGPVRVTPDDPHHLDRDGDGIGCDG
;
A
#
# COMPACT_ATOMS: atom_id res chain seq x y z
N MET A 1 15.44 26.80 -66.80
CA MET A 1 14.69 27.27 -65.62
C MET A 1 15.64 27.20 -64.42
N HIS A 2 16.67 28.03 -64.30
CA HIS A 2 16.73 29.42 -63.79
C HIS A 2 16.18 29.67 -62.37
N ARG A 3 17.10 30.17 -61.52
CA ARG A 3 16.98 30.88 -60.23
C ARG A 3 16.68 30.02 -58.99
N SER A 4 17.25 30.28 -57.81
CA SER A 4 17.94 31.48 -57.31
C SER A 4 18.87 31.13 -56.15
N THR A 5 19.99 31.85 -56.11
CA THR A 5 20.94 32.06 -55.01
C THR A 5 20.29 32.73 -53.79
N SER A 6 20.76 32.44 -52.57
CA SER A 6 21.44 33.45 -51.73
C SER A 6 21.97 32.86 -50.42
N ASN A 7 23.25 33.12 -50.20
CA ASN A 7 23.98 33.01 -48.94
C ASN A 7 23.53 34.15 -48.01
N SER A 8 23.43 33.91 -46.71
CA SER A 8 23.53 35.00 -45.73
C SER A 8 24.12 34.49 -44.41
N THR A 9 25.45 34.58 -44.33
CA THR A 9 26.22 34.62 -43.10
C THR A 9 26.01 35.99 -42.45
N SER A 10 25.57 36.03 -41.19
CA SER A 10 25.75 37.22 -40.35
C SER A 10 26.19 36.81 -38.95
N THR A 11 27.50 36.96 -38.77
CA THR A 11 28.19 37.04 -37.49
C THR A 11 27.73 38.28 -36.75
N HIS A 12 27.22 38.15 -35.52
CA HIS A 12 27.18 39.27 -34.58
C HIS A 12 28.13 38.99 -33.41
N THR A 13 29.22 39.74 -33.45
CA THR A 13 30.30 39.83 -32.50
C THR A 13 29.87 40.43 -31.17
N SER A 14 30.62 40.01 -30.17
CA SER A 14 30.61 40.34 -28.75
C SER A 14 30.76 41.83 -28.41
N ARG A 15 30.20 42.25 -27.26
CA ARG A 15 30.64 43.33 -26.34
C ARG A 15 29.74 43.28 -25.10
N ALA A 16 30.08 42.62 -23.99
CA ALA A 16 31.01 43.00 -22.92
C ALA A 16 30.69 44.35 -22.23
N LEU A 17 30.01 44.30 -21.06
CA LEU A 17 30.20 45.15 -19.86
C LEU A 17 29.14 44.72 -18.80
N ALA A 18 29.47 43.91 -17.80
CA ALA A 18 29.98 44.34 -16.49
C ALA A 18 29.06 45.33 -15.74
N VAL A 19 28.18 44.80 -14.88
CA VAL A 19 27.83 45.44 -13.59
C VAL A 19 27.66 44.31 -12.54
N ARG A 20 28.69 44.15 -11.71
CA ARG A 20 28.62 43.53 -10.37
C ARG A 20 28.68 44.68 -9.36
N VAL A 21 28.30 44.39 -8.10
CA VAL A 21 28.33 45.27 -6.88
C VAL A 21 27.02 46.06 -6.73
N ALA A 22 26.25 46.07 -5.65
CA ALA A 22 26.30 45.62 -4.24
C ALA A 22 24.87 45.22 -3.81
N ILE A 23 24.61 44.41 -2.79
CA ILE A 23 24.36 44.77 -1.36
C ILE A 23 24.04 43.39 -0.72
N VAL A 24 24.87 42.66 0.03
CA VAL A 24 25.50 42.88 1.36
C VAL A 24 24.54 43.40 2.44
N LEU A 25 24.07 42.46 3.26
CA LEU A 25 23.74 42.52 4.71
C LEU A 25 22.86 43.68 5.22
N LEU A 26 21.66 43.33 5.69
CA LEU A 26 21.00 44.01 6.81
C LEU A 26 20.46 42.99 7.82
N VAL A 27 21.37 42.52 8.67
CA VAL A 27 21.04 42.13 10.05
C VAL A 27 21.31 43.37 10.89
N SER A 28 20.26 44.02 11.39
CA SER A 28 20.37 45.01 12.46
C SER A 28 19.12 44.99 13.33
N LEU A 29 19.23 44.23 14.41
CA LEU A 29 18.89 44.60 15.78
C LEU A 29 17.91 45.78 15.96
N CYS A 30 16.67 45.48 16.36
CA CYS A 30 15.83 46.36 17.17
C CYS A 30 15.62 45.68 18.52
N ILE A 31 16.53 45.93 19.46
CA ILE A 31 16.24 45.81 20.88
C ILE A 31 15.59 47.15 21.27
N THR A 32 14.31 47.13 21.59
CA THR A 32 13.69 48.21 22.34
C THR A 32 12.90 47.59 23.47
N ALA A 33 13.42 47.83 24.68
CA ALA A 33 12.78 47.55 25.94
C ALA A 33 11.53 48.40 26.10
N CYS A 34 10.45 47.78 26.57
CA CYS A 34 9.40 48.46 27.32
C CYS A 34 9.34 47.76 28.66
N ALA A 35 9.77 48.46 29.72
CA ALA A 35 9.57 48.06 31.09
C ALA A 35 8.12 48.32 31.51
N ASP A 36 7.67 47.45 32.42
CA ASP A 36 6.67 47.60 33.49
C ASP A 36 5.46 48.53 33.32
N ASP A 37 4.27 47.96 33.49
CA ASP A 37 3.28 48.51 34.41
C ASP A 37 2.46 47.38 35.05
N GLY A 38 2.42 47.43 36.39
CA GLY A 38 1.87 46.38 37.23
C GLY A 38 0.34 46.35 37.27
N ALA A 39 -0.18 45.19 37.71
CA ALA A 39 -1.46 45.12 38.38
C ALA A 39 -1.44 43.93 39.36
N THR A 40 -1.03 44.26 40.58
CA THR A 40 -1.24 43.53 41.82
C THR A 40 -2.75 43.37 42.07
N SER A 41 -3.20 42.18 42.46
CA SER A 41 -4.02 42.06 43.68
C SER A 41 -4.14 40.61 44.17
N PRO A 42 -4.30 40.43 45.50
CA PRO A 42 -4.02 39.20 46.22
C PRO A 42 -5.30 38.47 46.64
N VAL A 43 -5.21 37.16 46.90
CA VAL A 43 -6.15 36.48 47.80
C VAL A 43 -5.35 35.65 48.79
N GLU A 44 -5.69 35.87 50.05
CA GLU A 44 -5.00 35.50 51.28
C GLU A 44 -5.05 34.00 51.63
N PRO A 45 -4.16 33.54 52.53
CA PRO A 45 -4.19 32.22 53.13
C PRO A 45 -4.99 32.23 54.45
N SER A 46 -5.83 31.21 54.66
CA SER A 46 -6.38 30.92 55.98
C SER A 46 -5.61 29.75 56.59
N ALA A 47 -4.89 30.06 57.66
CA ALA A 47 -4.36 29.09 58.60
C ALA A 47 -5.47 28.63 59.55
N ASP A 48 -5.46 27.36 59.92
CA ASP A 48 -5.89 26.93 61.24
C ASP A 48 -4.79 26.06 61.83
N ALA A 49 -4.28 26.53 62.96
CA ALA A 49 -3.23 25.90 63.75
C ALA A 49 -3.86 24.88 64.69
N ASN A 50 -3.20 23.73 64.86
CA ASN A 50 -3.20 23.08 66.16
C ASN A 50 -1.82 22.48 66.41
N ALA A 51 -1.17 22.99 67.45
CA ALA A 51 0.08 22.49 67.99
C ALA A 51 -0.23 21.55 69.15
N ILE A 52 0.33 20.34 69.11
CA ILE A 52 0.61 19.54 70.31
C ILE A 52 2.02 18.97 70.19
N ASP A 53 2.61 18.91 71.36
CA ASP A 53 4.01 18.93 71.75
C ASP A 53 4.69 17.55 71.73
N ALA A 54 6.03 17.61 71.74
CA ALA A 54 7.00 16.71 72.37
C ALA A 54 7.23 15.26 71.86
N ASP A 55 8.51 15.06 71.49
CA ASP A 55 9.34 13.87 71.66
C ASP A 55 8.93 12.55 70.98
N ALA A 56 9.45 12.33 69.77
CA ALA A 56 9.74 10.99 69.26
C ALA A 56 10.91 11.02 68.27
N GLU A 57 11.87 10.11 68.47
CA GLU A 57 13.08 9.92 67.66
C GLU A 57 12.79 9.72 66.16
N PRO A 58 13.74 10.01 65.25
CA PRO A 58 13.54 9.81 63.82
C PRO A 58 13.57 8.32 63.50
N VAL A 59 12.40 7.72 63.27
CA VAL A 59 12.28 6.39 62.66
C VAL A 59 12.18 6.60 61.15
N GLU A 60 13.20 6.18 60.40
CA GLU A 60 13.18 6.18 58.93
C GLU A 60 11.94 5.41 58.41
N PRO A 61 11.05 6.02 57.62
CA PRO A 61 9.99 5.27 56.98
C PRO A 61 10.60 4.38 55.89
N SER A 62 10.64 3.07 56.17
CA SER A 62 10.85 2.05 55.14
C SER A 62 9.82 2.25 54.03
N ALA A 63 10.27 2.78 52.90
CA ALA A 63 9.46 2.96 51.71
C ALA A 63 8.73 1.65 51.35
N PRO A 64 7.42 1.69 51.02
CA PRO A 64 6.73 0.52 50.53
C PRO A 64 7.43 0.03 49.26
N LYS A 65 7.85 -1.25 49.26
CA LYS A 65 8.33 -1.92 48.04
C LYS A 65 7.26 -1.77 46.97
N VAL A 66 7.51 -0.87 46.01
CA VAL A 66 6.75 -0.74 44.78
C VAL A 66 6.97 -2.04 44.02
N SER A 67 6.05 -3.00 44.20
CA SER A 67 5.98 -4.19 43.36
C SER A 67 5.81 -3.72 41.92
N THR A 68 6.87 -3.83 41.15
CA THR A 68 6.83 -3.60 39.71
C THR A 68 5.87 -4.64 39.12
N PRO A 69 4.83 -4.24 38.37
CA PRO A 69 3.96 -5.21 37.73
C PRO A 69 4.80 -6.10 36.81
N ALA A 70 4.66 -7.42 36.99
CA ALA A 70 5.30 -8.40 36.16
C ALA A 70 5.02 -8.09 34.69
N ARG A 71 6.09 -7.89 33.92
CA ARG A 71 6.04 -7.69 32.47
C ARG A 71 5.19 -8.79 31.84
N ALA A 72 4.13 -8.40 31.13
CA ALA A 72 3.32 -9.33 30.35
C ALA A 72 4.25 -10.21 29.48
N PRO A 73 3.95 -11.51 29.32
CA PRO A 73 4.78 -12.41 28.51
C PRO A 73 4.93 -11.83 27.11
N HIS A 74 6.17 -11.76 26.63
CA HIS A 74 6.41 -11.40 25.24
C HIS A 74 5.66 -12.38 24.34
N PRO A 75 4.95 -11.89 23.31
CA PRO A 75 4.35 -12.78 22.34
C PRO A 75 5.45 -13.67 21.76
N ALA A 76 5.18 -14.98 21.71
CA ALA A 76 6.11 -15.97 21.19
C ALA A 76 6.65 -15.54 19.81
N PRO A 77 7.94 -15.79 19.52
CA PRO A 77 8.52 -15.45 18.23
C PRO A 77 7.71 -16.11 17.12
N THR A 78 7.21 -15.29 16.22
CA THR A 78 6.30 -15.75 15.18
C THR A 78 7.06 -16.58 14.16
N PRO A 79 6.53 -17.73 13.71
CA PRO A 79 7.23 -18.61 12.78
C PRO A 79 7.71 -17.83 11.55
N ARG A 80 9.00 -17.97 11.25
CA ARG A 80 9.66 -17.39 10.06
C ARG A 80 10.16 -18.53 9.21
N ALA A 81 9.85 -18.48 7.92
CA ALA A 81 10.32 -19.48 6.96
C ALA A 81 11.02 -18.78 5.80
N ASN A 82 12.17 -19.31 5.37
CA ASN A 82 12.80 -18.89 4.13
C ASN A 82 12.17 -19.64 2.97
N ALA A 83 11.94 -18.96 1.85
CA ALA A 83 11.34 -19.54 0.65
C ALA A 83 11.91 -18.90 -0.62
N THR A 84 11.63 -19.54 -1.76
CA THR A 84 12.02 -19.06 -3.09
C THR A 84 10.77 -18.83 -3.92
N ILE A 85 10.69 -17.67 -4.58
CA ILE A 85 9.59 -17.32 -5.47
C ILE A 85 9.72 -18.10 -6.79
N ALA A 86 8.65 -18.77 -7.21
CA ALA A 86 8.51 -19.31 -8.55
C ALA A 86 7.97 -18.24 -9.50
N ARG A 87 6.83 -17.63 -9.15
CA ARG A 87 6.22 -16.54 -9.91
C ARG A 87 5.33 -15.68 -9.02
N VAL A 88 5.10 -14.45 -9.46
CA VAL A 88 4.02 -13.60 -8.94
C VAL A 88 2.74 -13.92 -9.71
N VAL A 89 1.65 -14.17 -8.99
CA VAL A 89 0.33 -14.39 -9.59
C VAL A 89 -0.28 -13.04 -9.95
N ASP A 90 -0.48 -12.18 -8.96
CA ASP A 90 -1.15 -10.89 -9.05
C ASP A 90 -0.51 -9.86 -8.09
N GLY A 91 -1.23 -8.80 -7.70
CA GLY A 91 -0.72 -7.72 -6.86
C GLY A 91 -0.43 -8.10 -5.41
N ASP A 92 -0.96 -9.23 -4.93
CA ASP A 92 -0.82 -9.66 -3.53
C ASP A 92 -0.71 -11.17 -3.32
N THR A 93 -0.57 -11.95 -4.40
CA THR A 93 -0.42 -13.40 -4.37
C THR A 93 0.84 -13.83 -5.12
N VAL A 94 1.62 -14.72 -4.49
CA VAL A 94 2.83 -15.32 -5.09
C VAL A 94 2.80 -16.83 -4.99
N LYS A 95 3.44 -17.51 -5.93
CA LYS A 95 3.66 -18.97 -5.91
C LYS A 95 5.12 -19.23 -5.58
N LEU A 96 5.37 -20.13 -4.62
CA LEU A 96 6.70 -20.58 -4.23
C LEU A 96 7.16 -21.73 -5.14
N THR A 97 8.47 -21.96 -5.21
CA THR A 97 9.03 -23.13 -5.94
C THR A 97 8.64 -24.46 -5.32
N SER A 98 8.18 -24.47 -4.08
CA SER A 98 7.58 -25.65 -3.43
C SER A 98 6.16 -25.96 -3.91
N GLY A 99 5.58 -25.14 -4.79
CA GLY A 99 4.18 -25.26 -5.22
C GLY A 99 3.17 -24.59 -4.28
N VAL A 100 3.60 -24.07 -3.14
CA VAL A 100 2.70 -23.39 -2.20
C VAL A 100 2.37 -21.97 -2.66
N SER A 101 1.10 -21.60 -2.60
CA SER A 101 0.63 -20.23 -2.83
C SER A 101 0.65 -19.43 -1.52
N VAL A 102 1.07 -18.17 -1.60
CA VAL A 102 1.14 -17.24 -0.47
C VAL A 102 0.36 -15.97 -0.81
N ARG A 103 -0.61 -15.62 0.02
CA ARG A 103 -1.34 -14.35 -0.02
C ARG A 103 -0.71 -13.39 0.97
N LEU A 104 -0.38 -12.18 0.50
CA LEU A 104 0.19 -11.13 1.32
C LEU A 104 -0.86 -10.63 2.32
N VAL A 105 -0.73 -11.05 3.58
CA VAL A 105 -1.74 -10.79 4.61
C VAL A 105 -1.91 -9.29 4.91
N GLN A 106 -3.11 -8.91 5.36
CA GLN A 106 -3.52 -7.57 5.79
C GLN A 106 -3.54 -6.47 4.72
N ILE A 107 -3.41 -6.84 3.44
CA ILE A 107 -3.49 -5.92 2.32
C ILE A 107 -4.37 -6.49 1.22
N ASP A 108 -4.87 -5.64 0.35
CA ASP A 108 -5.64 -6.03 -0.83
C ASP A 108 -5.24 -5.14 -2.01
N THR A 109 -5.20 -5.72 -3.20
CA THR A 109 -4.87 -5.01 -4.44
C THR A 109 -6.07 -4.96 -5.38
N PRO A 110 -6.22 -3.90 -6.21
CA PRO A 110 -7.35 -3.84 -7.13
C PRO A 110 -7.39 -5.08 -8.02
N GLU A 111 -8.57 -5.67 -8.16
CA GLU A 111 -8.76 -6.95 -8.82
C GLU A 111 -8.26 -6.90 -10.28
N VAL A 112 -7.61 -7.97 -10.72
CA VAL A 112 -7.13 -8.10 -12.10
C VAL A 112 -7.95 -9.11 -12.92
N TYR A 113 -8.91 -9.80 -12.28
CA TYR A 113 -9.73 -10.85 -12.89
C TYR A 113 -11.23 -10.56 -12.76
N GLY A 114 -12.03 -11.05 -13.72
CA GLY A 114 -13.49 -10.90 -13.76
C GLY A 114 -13.97 -9.49 -14.15
N SER A 115 -13.68 -8.50 -13.31
CA SER A 115 -13.86 -7.08 -13.59
C SER A 115 -12.55 -6.38 -13.29
N ALA A 116 -11.63 -6.41 -14.25
CA ALA A 116 -10.33 -5.76 -14.11
C ALA A 116 -10.53 -4.33 -13.61
N GLU A 117 -9.94 -4.07 -12.45
CA GLU A 117 -10.08 -2.84 -11.72
C GLU A 117 -8.91 -1.89 -12.03
N CYS A 118 -9.19 -0.60 -11.90
CA CYS A 118 -8.16 0.41 -12.07
C CYS A 118 -6.99 0.16 -11.10
N GLY A 119 -5.77 0.09 -11.63
CA GLY A 119 -4.55 -0.05 -10.83
C GLY A 119 -4.11 -1.49 -10.55
N GLY A 120 -4.94 -2.51 -10.84
CA GLY A 120 -4.58 -3.91 -10.58
C GLY A 120 -3.32 -4.36 -11.34
N ARG A 121 -3.23 -4.06 -12.64
CA ARG A 121 -2.02 -4.34 -13.45
C ARG A 121 -0.79 -3.62 -12.92
N ALA A 122 -0.95 -2.40 -12.41
CA ALA A 122 0.17 -1.64 -11.85
C ALA A 122 0.69 -2.30 -10.56
N ALA A 123 -0.20 -2.81 -9.70
CA ALA A 123 0.13 -3.56 -8.49
C ALA A 123 0.86 -4.87 -8.82
N SER A 124 0.31 -5.69 -9.72
CA SER A 124 0.94 -6.94 -10.19
C SER A 124 2.33 -6.69 -10.77
N ASN A 125 2.50 -5.67 -11.60
CA ASN A 125 3.79 -5.32 -12.18
C ASN A 125 4.78 -4.80 -11.14
N ALA A 126 4.32 -4.06 -10.12
CA ALA A 126 5.16 -3.62 -9.01
C ALA A 126 5.71 -4.79 -8.21
N LEU A 127 4.86 -5.78 -7.89
CA LEU A 127 5.29 -6.97 -7.17
C LEU A 127 6.23 -7.85 -8.03
N LYS A 128 5.93 -8.02 -9.33
CA LYS A 128 6.81 -8.73 -10.29
C LYS A 128 8.22 -8.15 -10.38
N ARG A 129 8.37 -6.82 -10.33
CA ARG A 129 9.68 -6.15 -10.33
C ARG A 129 10.46 -6.42 -9.03
N GLU A 130 9.77 -6.57 -7.92
CA GLU A 130 10.42 -6.89 -6.64
C GLU A 130 10.74 -8.39 -6.52
N LEU A 131 9.91 -9.26 -7.08
CA LEU A 131 9.96 -10.71 -6.89
C LEU A 131 10.08 -11.45 -8.22
N THR A 132 11.23 -11.34 -8.87
CA THR A 132 11.54 -12.17 -10.04
C THR A 132 11.65 -13.64 -9.65
N PRO A 133 11.41 -14.60 -10.58
CA PRO A 133 11.65 -16.01 -10.32
C PRO A 133 13.04 -16.26 -9.71
N GLY A 134 13.13 -17.13 -8.70
CA GLY A 134 14.36 -17.40 -7.96
C GLY A 134 14.65 -16.43 -6.81
N THR A 135 13.86 -15.36 -6.63
CA THR A 135 14.05 -14.43 -5.50
C THR A 135 13.86 -15.16 -4.16
N ARG A 136 14.84 -15.04 -3.27
CA ARG A 136 14.74 -15.52 -1.88
C ARG A 136 13.95 -14.53 -1.04
N VAL A 137 12.98 -15.04 -0.29
CA VAL A 137 12.13 -14.26 0.60
C VAL A 137 12.06 -14.90 1.98
N ARG A 138 11.75 -14.07 2.98
CA ARG A 138 11.39 -14.53 4.32
C ARG A 138 9.90 -14.30 4.55
N LEU A 139 9.19 -15.38 4.85
CA LEU A 139 7.76 -15.40 5.15
C LEU A 139 7.57 -15.30 6.66
N VAL A 140 6.68 -14.42 7.09
CA VAL A 140 6.35 -14.23 8.51
C VAL A 140 4.84 -14.33 8.67
N ARG A 141 4.39 -15.28 9.48
CA ARG A 141 2.98 -15.42 9.85
C ARG A 141 2.51 -14.20 10.67
N ASP A 142 1.24 -13.83 10.58
CA ASP A 142 0.61 -12.96 11.57
C ASP A 142 -0.01 -13.83 12.68
N THR A 143 0.08 -13.38 13.93
CA THR A 143 -0.39 -14.14 15.09
C THR A 143 -1.89 -14.04 15.32
N VAL A 144 -2.55 -13.00 14.78
CA VAL A 144 -4.00 -12.86 14.91
C VAL A 144 -4.75 -13.44 13.72
N SER A 145 -4.11 -13.52 12.55
CA SER A 145 -4.73 -14.11 11.37
C SER A 145 -4.53 -15.61 11.26
N ASP A 146 -5.48 -16.23 10.56
CA ASP A 146 -5.41 -17.62 10.16
C ASP A 146 -4.08 -17.93 9.45
N ASP A 147 -3.66 -19.20 9.52
CA ASP A 147 -2.45 -19.62 8.84
C ASP A 147 -2.63 -19.67 7.32
N THR A 148 -3.83 -20.07 6.89
CA THR A 148 -4.24 -20.27 5.51
C THR A 148 -5.65 -19.74 5.30
N ASP A 149 -5.94 -19.21 4.12
CA ASP A 149 -7.31 -18.86 3.75
C ASP A 149 -8.13 -20.08 3.27
N ARG A 150 -9.41 -19.85 2.97
CA ARG A 150 -10.34 -20.84 2.40
C ARG A 150 -9.89 -21.48 1.09
N TYR A 151 -8.88 -20.92 0.42
CA TYR A 151 -8.32 -21.41 -0.84
C TYR A 151 -7.01 -22.17 -0.64
N GLY A 152 -6.60 -22.40 0.61
CA GLY A 152 -5.35 -23.08 0.95
C GLY A 152 -4.09 -22.25 0.72
N ARG A 153 -4.21 -20.92 0.50
CA ARG A 153 -3.04 -20.03 0.39
C ARG A 153 -2.54 -19.70 1.79
N GLN A 154 -1.22 -19.76 2.00
CA GLN A 154 -0.64 -19.31 3.27
C GLN A 154 -0.75 -17.79 3.40
N LEU A 155 -1.18 -17.30 4.57
CA LEU A 155 -1.27 -15.88 4.89
C LEU A 155 0.03 -15.40 5.52
N ARG A 156 0.79 -14.56 4.80
CA ARG A 156 2.14 -14.15 5.23
C ARG A 156 2.41 -12.68 4.98
N TYR A 157 3.22 -12.07 5.83
CA TYR A 157 4.03 -10.93 5.44
C TYR A 157 5.26 -11.44 4.69
N VAL A 158 5.52 -10.86 3.52
CA VAL A 158 6.62 -11.28 2.64
C VAL A 158 7.76 -10.27 2.74
N TYR A 159 8.96 -10.75 3.08
CA TYR A 159 10.15 -9.92 3.18
C TYR A 159 11.15 -10.26 2.08
N LYS A 160 11.65 -9.23 1.38
CA LYS A 160 12.84 -9.31 0.53
C LYS A 160 13.98 -8.56 1.23
N GLY A 161 14.95 -9.32 1.76
CA GLY A 161 15.89 -8.78 2.75
C GLY A 161 15.13 -8.27 3.98
N ASP A 162 15.35 -7.00 4.32
CA ASP A 162 14.68 -6.34 5.46
C ASP A 162 13.38 -5.61 5.08
N ARG A 163 13.07 -5.52 3.79
CA ARG A 163 11.88 -4.82 3.31
C ARG A 163 10.65 -5.72 3.41
N ASN A 164 9.66 -5.28 4.20
CA ASN A 164 8.30 -5.84 4.19
C ASN A 164 7.56 -5.36 2.93
N LEU A 165 7.25 -6.28 2.02
CA LEU A 165 6.60 -5.94 0.75
C LEU A 165 5.13 -5.55 0.91
N ASN A 166 4.43 -6.08 1.92
CA ASN A 166 3.05 -5.68 2.21
C ASN A 166 2.97 -4.18 2.55
N LEU A 167 3.85 -3.72 3.45
CA LEU A 167 3.97 -2.30 3.80
C LEU A 167 4.44 -1.45 2.62
N TRP A 168 5.38 -1.96 1.83
CA TRP A 168 5.93 -1.26 0.67
C TRP A 168 4.88 -1.03 -0.42
N LEU A 169 4.02 -2.02 -0.69
CA LEU A 169 2.92 -1.92 -1.65
C LEU A 169 1.93 -0.83 -1.23
N VAL A 170 1.50 -0.84 0.04
CA VAL A 170 0.57 0.17 0.58
C VAL A 170 1.19 1.57 0.57
N ALA A 171 2.45 1.70 1.00
CA ALA A 171 3.14 2.99 1.03
C ALA A 171 3.33 3.63 -0.35
N ARG A 172 3.30 2.82 -1.42
CA ARG A 172 3.39 3.28 -2.82
C ARG A 172 2.03 3.40 -3.52
N GLY A 173 0.94 3.11 -2.81
CA GLY A 173 -0.41 3.16 -3.36
C GLY A 173 -0.71 2.03 -4.36
N TYR A 174 -0.03 0.89 -4.25
CA TYR A 174 -0.37 -0.31 -5.06
C TYR A 174 -1.41 -1.21 -4.39
N ALA A 175 -1.56 -1.08 -3.07
CA ALA A 175 -2.50 -1.85 -2.26
C ALA A 175 -3.17 -0.95 -1.22
N ALA A 176 -4.31 -1.39 -0.70
CA ALA A 176 -4.94 -0.83 0.50
C ALA A 176 -4.83 -1.82 1.68
N PRO A 177 -4.92 -1.36 2.95
CA PRO A 177 -5.08 -2.25 4.09
C PRO A 177 -6.39 -3.03 3.98
N TYR A 178 -6.39 -4.29 4.39
CA TYR A 178 -7.60 -5.12 4.48
C TYR A 178 -7.52 -6.04 5.69
N PHE A 179 -8.39 -5.80 6.67
CA PHE A 179 -8.47 -6.52 7.94
C PHE A 179 -9.69 -7.44 7.91
N TYR A 180 -9.50 -8.61 7.31
CA TYR A 180 -10.52 -9.67 7.30
C TYR A 180 -11.01 -9.96 8.72
N ASP A 181 -12.32 -10.07 8.90
CA ASP A 181 -13.00 -10.23 10.19
C ASP A 181 -12.60 -9.20 11.28
N GLY A 182 -12.09 -8.05 10.85
CA GLY A 182 -11.63 -6.99 11.76
C GLY A 182 -10.31 -7.29 12.47
N GLU A 183 -9.60 -8.34 12.06
CA GLU A 183 -8.34 -8.74 12.67
C GLU A 183 -7.23 -7.75 12.39
N ARG A 184 -6.74 -7.11 13.46
CA ARG A 184 -5.68 -6.10 13.37
C ARG A 184 -4.35 -6.71 13.79
N GLY A 185 -3.57 -7.09 12.79
CA GLY A 185 -2.26 -7.71 12.94
C GLY A 185 -1.19 -6.70 13.30
N ARG A 186 0.04 -7.20 13.43
CA ARG A 186 1.15 -6.42 14.00
C ARG A 186 1.49 -5.13 13.24
N PHE A 187 1.11 -5.04 11.96
CA PHE A 187 1.39 -3.89 11.11
C PHE A 187 0.15 -3.05 10.78
N ALA A 188 -1.04 -3.38 11.29
CA ALA A 188 -2.30 -2.71 10.97
C ALA A 188 -2.19 -1.17 11.04
N ALA A 189 -1.74 -0.63 12.18
CA ALA A 189 -1.60 0.81 12.36
C ALA A 189 -0.59 1.45 11.40
N ARG A 190 0.44 0.72 10.97
CA ARG A 190 1.43 1.21 9.99
C ARG A 190 0.90 1.14 8.57
N LEU A 191 0.11 0.11 8.23
CA LEU A 191 -0.58 -0.01 6.96
C LEU A 191 -1.55 1.16 6.77
N GLU A 192 -2.40 1.45 7.77
CA GLU A 192 -3.36 2.57 7.73
C GLU A 192 -2.66 3.92 7.52
N ARG A 193 -1.60 4.21 8.31
CA ARG A 193 -0.83 5.45 8.15
C ARG A 193 -0.17 5.55 6.77
N SER A 194 0.34 4.43 6.25
CA SER A 194 0.97 4.39 4.93
C SER A 194 -0.06 4.62 3.81
N ALA A 195 -1.25 4.04 3.94
CA ALA A 195 -2.34 4.21 2.99
C ALA A 195 -2.83 5.67 2.98
N GLN A 196 -3.04 6.27 4.14
CA GLN A 196 -3.43 7.67 4.25
C GLN A 196 -2.38 8.62 3.65
N ALA A 197 -1.09 8.34 3.87
CA ALA A 197 -0.01 9.12 3.29
C ALA A 197 0.06 8.96 1.76
N ALA A 198 -0.10 7.74 1.24
CA ALA A 198 -0.16 7.48 -0.19
C ALA A 198 -1.36 8.18 -0.84
N ARG A 199 -2.53 8.15 -0.17
CA ARG A 199 -3.75 8.82 -0.61
C ARG A 199 -3.60 10.34 -0.68
N THR A 200 -3.07 10.95 0.38
CA THR A 200 -2.84 12.40 0.44
C THR A 200 -1.87 12.89 -0.65
N ARG A 201 -0.93 12.03 -1.06
CA ARG A 201 0.05 12.31 -2.12
C ARG A 201 -0.40 11.90 -3.52
N GLY A 202 -1.60 11.33 -3.68
CA GLY A 202 -2.10 10.82 -4.96
C GLY A 202 -1.21 9.74 -5.57
N LEU A 203 -0.60 8.87 -4.75
CA LEU A 203 0.28 7.81 -5.25
C LEU A 203 -0.53 6.60 -5.74
N GLY A 204 -0.09 6.01 -6.85
CA GLY A 204 -0.64 4.77 -7.38
C GLY A 204 -2.16 4.86 -7.58
N LEU A 205 -2.89 3.87 -7.07
CA LEU A 205 -4.35 3.78 -7.19
C LEU A 205 -5.05 5.05 -6.68
N TRP A 206 -4.50 5.75 -5.68
CA TRP A 206 -5.12 6.94 -5.10
C TRP A 206 -5.09 8.18 -6.00
N GLY A 207 -4.15 8.25 -6.95
CA GLY A 207 -4.10 9.31 -7.96
C GLY A 207 -4.62 8.87 -9.32
N SER A 208 -4.56 7.57 -9.62
CA SER A 208 -4.93 7.03 -10.92
C SER A 208 -6.37 6.53 -11.00
N CYS A 209 -7.02 6.24 -9.87
CA CYS A 209 -8.33 5.59 -9.83
C CYS A 209 -9.36 6.45 -9.09
N PRO A 210 -10.23 7.19 -9.82
CA PRO A 210 -11.16 8.16 -9.24
C PRO A 210 -12.16 7.58 -8.22
N ASN A 211 -12.48 6.29 -8.32
CA ASN A 211 -13.44 5.63 -7.44
C ASN A 211 -12.77 4.85 -6.30
N ALA A 212 -11.46 4.99 -6.10
CA ALA A 212 -10.76 4.28 -5.03
C ALA A 212 -11.22 4.78 -3.65
N VAL A 213 -11.74 3.86 -2.84
CA VAL A 213 -12.16 4.13 -1.46
C VAL A 213 -11.16 3.51 -0.48
N LEU A 214 -10.73 4.29 0.51
CA LEU A 214 -9.95 3.77 1.63
C LEU A 214 -10.88 3.34 2.75
N ASP A 215 -11.16 2.04 2.81
CA ASP A 215 -11.85 1.37 3.92
C ASP A 215 -11.08 0.09 4.24
N ALA A 216 -10.50 0.01 5.43
CA ALA A 216 -9.65 -1.13 5.81
C ALA A 216 -10.45 -2.40 6.14
N TYR A 217 -11.78 -2.32 6.23
CA TYR A 217 -12.65 -3.45 6.57
C TYR A 217 -13.43 -3.96 5.35
N ARG A 218 -13.14 -3.40 4.17
CA ARG A 218 -13.65 -3.86 2.88
C ARG A 218 -12.46 -4.12 1.96
N GLY A 219 -12.60 -5.09 1.06
CA GLY A 219 -11.64 -5.25 -0.03
C GLY A 219 -11.52 -3.96 -0.83
N VAL A 220 -10.36 -3.72 -1.44
CA VAL A 220 -10.17 -2.51 -2.23
C VAL A 220 -11.09 -2.57 -3.44
N ALA A 221 -11.83 -1.49 -3.65
CA ALA A 221 -12.69 -1.33 -4.82
C ALA A 221 -12.30 -0.02 -5.51
N THR A 222 -11.94 -0.11 -6.78
CA THR A 222 -11.56 1.05 -7.60
C THR A 222 -12.43 1.23 -8.83
N GLY A 223 -13.38 0.31 -9.04
CA GLY A 223 -14.29 0.30 -10.17
C GLY A 223 -13.64 -0.18 -11.46
N PRO A 224 -14.44 -0.45 -12.50
CA PRO A 224 -13.94 -1.01 -13.75
C PRO A 224 -12.97 -0.06 -14.44
N VAL A 225 -11.97 -0.62 -15.13
CA VAL A 225 -11.11 0.16 -16.04
C VAL A 225 -12.00 0.85 -17.07
N ARG A 226 -12.04 2.20 -17.06
CA ARG A 226 -12.69 2.94 -18.15
C ARG A 226 -11.89 2.71 -19.43
N SER A 227 -12.45 1.96 -20.37
CA SER A 227 -11.96 1.93 -21.74
C SER A 227 -12.06 3.36 -22.29
N THR A 228 -10.93 4.02 -22.50
CA THR A 228 -10.89 5.27 -23.26
C THR A 228 -11.19 4.91 -24.71
N GLY A 229 -12.46 5.03 -25.09
CA GLY A 229 -12.94 4.78 -26.44
C GLY A 229 -12.24 5.67 -27.45
N THR A 230 -11.81 5.06 -28.55
CA THR A 230 -11.62 5.75 -29.83
C THR A 230 -12.85 5.40 -30.68
N GLY A 231 -13.52 6.40 -31.23
CA GLY A 231 -14.91 6.31 -31.66
C GLY A 231 -15.19 5.56 -32.98
N GLY A 232 -16.47 5.17 -33.10
CA GLY A 232 -17.30 5.10 -34.32
C GLY A 232 -16.95 4.05 -35.38
N VAL A 233 -17.83 3.06 -35.63
CA VAL A 233 -19.00 3.14 -36.53
C VAL A 233 -19.90 1.91 -36.35
N ASP A 234 -21.18 2.11 -36.61
CA ASP A 234 -22.26 1.13 -36.56
C ASP A 234 -22.06 -0.02 -37.58
N ASP A 235 -22.37 -1.26 -37.19
CA ASP A 235 -23.23 -2.11 -38.03
C ASP A 235 -23.80 -3.32 -37.26
N ALA A 236 -25.00 -3.69 -37.69
CA ALA A 236 -25.96 -4.49 -36.96
C ALA A 236 -25.84 -6.02 -37.15
N ARG A 237 -26.49 -6.72 -36.20
CA ARG A 237 -27.11 -8.07 -36.28
C ARG A 237 -26.22 -9.32 -36.24
N ALA A 238 -26.26 -9.98 -35.10
CA ALA A 238 -26.86 -11.32 -34.87
C ALA A 238 -26.96 -11.50 -33.33
N GLY A 239 -28.06 -11.87 -32.70
CA GLY A 239 -29.03 -12.88 -33.10
C GLY A 239 -28.64 -14.22 -32.45
N ALA A 240 -29.26 -14.50 -31.28
CA ALA A 240 -29.48 -15.81 -30.67
C ALA A 240 -28.60 -16.27 -29.49
N SER A 241 -29.36 -16.77 -28.49
CA SER A 241 -29.03 -17.59 -27.33
C SER A 241 -28.03 -17.08 -26.30
N ALA A 242 -28.63 -16.54 -25.24
CA ALA A 242 -28.13 -16.67 -23.88
C ALA A 242 -27.89 -18.17 -23.56
N SER A 243 -26.71 -18.67 -23.90
CA SER A 243 -26.22 -19.94 -23.37
C SER A 243 -25.74 -19.72 -21.94
N SER A 244 -26.42 -20.41 -21.03
CA SER A 244 -26.22 -20.52 -19.60
C SER A 244 -24.88 -21.16 -19.21
N LEU A 245 -23.77 -20.67 -19.77
CA LEU A 245 -22.45 -21.08 -19.32
C LEU A 245 -22.09 -20.30 -18.05
N PRO A 246 -21.75 -20.98 -16.95
CA PRO A 246 -21.38 -20.31 -15.71
C PRO A 246 -20.08 -19.51 -15.91
N ALA A 247 -20.05 -18.29 -15.38
CA ALA A 247 -18.82 -17.51 -15.28
C ALA A 247 -17.82 -18.25 -14.38
N ALA A 248 -16.54 -18.20 -14.74
CA ALA A 248 -15.48 -18.79 -13.92
C ALA A 248 -15.50 -18.21 -12.49
N PRO A 249 -15.33 -19.03 -11.45
CA PRO A 249 -15.39 -18.57 -10.06
C PRO A 249 -14.24 -17.59 -9.76
N PRO A 250 -14.47 -16.53 -8.95
CA PRO A 250 -13.40 -15.63 -8.54
C PRO A 250 -12.47 -16.34 -7.54
N TYR A 251 -11.25 -16.63 -8.01
CA TYR A 251 -10.08 -17.20 -7.31
C TYR A 251 -10.22 -18.62 -6.75
N PRO A 252 -9.14 -19.47 -6.77
CA PRO A 252 -7.69 -19.15 -6.83
C PRO A 252 -6.96 -19.58 -8.15
N PRO A 253 -5.63 -19.32 -8.30
CA PRO A 253 -4.95 -19.08 -9.58
C PRO A 253 -4.17 -20.28 -10.14
N ASP A 254 -4.90 -21.23 -10.68
CA ASP A 254 -4.46 -22.32 -11.56
C ASP A 254 -5.69 -23.09 -12.01
N VAL A 255 -6.70 -22.37 -12.53
CA VAL A 255 -7.79 -23.02 -13.23
C VAL A 255 -7.19 -23.64 -14.49
N ASP A 256 -6.96 -24.95 -14.48
CA ASP A 256 -6.72 -25.77 -15.66
C ASP A 256 -8.06 -26.39 -16.09
N CYS A 257 -8.17 -26.87 -17.32
CA CYS A 257 -9.40 -27.50 -17.81
C CYS A 257 -9.90 -28.69 -16.97
N LYS A 258 -8.98 -29.38 -16.27
CA LYS A 258 -9.32 -30.48 -15.36
C LYS A 258 -10.09 -30.04 -14.10
N ASP A 259 -10.03 -28.75 -13.77
CA ASP A 259 -10.62 -28.16 -12.57
C ASP A 259 -11.99 -27.52 -12.86
N LEU A 260 -12.43 -27.57 -14.12
CA LEU A 260 -13.69 -27.00 -14.59
C LEU A 260 -14.69 -28.11 -14.95
N PRO A 261 -15.99 -27.90 -14.69
CA PRO A 261 -17.03 -28.89 -14.99
C PRO A 261 -17.33 -29.05 -16.49
N GLY A 262 -16.61 -28.34 -17.37
CA GLY A 262 -16.79 -28.34 -18.81
C GLY A 262 -16.25 -27.05 -19.46
N PRO A 263 -16.60 -26.81 -20.74
CA PRO A 263 -16.18 -25.62 -21.48
C PRO A 263 -16.64 -24.33 -20.80
N VAL A 264 -15.78 -23.31 -20.82
CA VAL A 264 -16.02 -22.01 -20.19
C VAL A 264 -15.76 -20.88 -21.19
N ARG A 265 -16.40 -19.71 -21.00
CA ARG A 265 -16.05 -18.53 -21.81
C ARG A 265 -14.73 -17.94 -21.34
N VAL A 266 -13.84 -17.65 -22.27
CA VAL A 266 -12.52 -17.07 -22.01
C VAL A 266 -12.42 -15.70 -22.70
N THR A 267 -11.76 -14.76 -22.04
CA THR A 267 -11.49 -13.43 -22.60
C THR A 267 -10.32 -13.47 -23.58
N PRO A 268 -10.22 -12.55 -24.56
CA PRO A 268 -9.13 -12.54 -25.55
C PRO A 268 -7.70 -12.53 -25.00
N ASP A 269 -7.51 -12.09 -23.75
CA ASP A 269 -6.21 -12.07 -23.08
C ASP A 269 -5.73 -13.47 -22.61
N ASP A 270 -6.63 -14.48 -22.63
CA ASP A 270 -6.45 -15.87 -22.19
C ASP A 270 -5.25 -16.14 -21.25
N PRO A 271 -5.27 -15.59 -20.02
CA PRO A 271 -4.12 -15.60 -19.13
C PRO A 271 -3.83 -16.98 -18.52
N HIS A 272 -4.77 -17.93 -18.66
CA HIS A 272 -4.66 -19.31 -18.19
C HIS A 272 -4.38 -20.29 -19.34
N HIS A 273 -4.28 -19.81 -20.59
CA HIS A 273 -4.08 -20.63 -21.77
C HIS A 273 -5.15 -21.73 -21.93
N LEU A 274 -6.40 -21.39 -21.55
CA LEU A 274 -7.55 -22.30 -21.59
C LEU A 274 -8.20 -22.34 -22.98
N ASP A 275 -8.05 -21.27 -23.75
CA ASP A 275 -8.61 -21.06 -25.08
C ASP A 275 -7.45 -21.09 -26.09
N ARG A 276 -7.05 -22.31 -26.45
CA ARG A 276 -5.84 -22.55 -27.24
C ARG A 276 -5.99 -22.09 -28.69
N ASP A 277 -7.20 -22.15 -29.23
CA ASP A 277 -7.52 -21.83 -30.61
C ASP A 277 -8.11 -20.43 -30.79
N GLY A 278 -8.43 -19.74 -29.69
CA GLY A 278 -8.74 -18.31 -29.65
C GLY A 278 -10.17 -17.97 -30.07
N ASP A 279 -11.10 -18.91 -29.89
CA ASP A 279 -12.49 -18.75 -30.31
C ASP A 279 -13.40 -18.13 -29.23
N GLY A 280 -12.83 -17.87 -28.05
CA GLY A 280 -13.52 -17.32 -26.87
C GLY A 280 -14.12 -18.39 -25.96
N ILE A 281 -13.87 -19.66 -26.22
CA ILE A 281 -14.28 -20.82 -25.43
C ILE A 281 -13.02 -21.57 -25.01
N GLY A 282 -12.81 -21.71 -23.71
CA GLY A 282 -11.74 -22.54 -23.16
C GLY A 282 -12.25 -23.91 -22.75
N CYS A 283 -11.35 -24.90 -22.77
CA CYS A 283 -11.62 -26.27 -22.30
C CYS A 283 -12.70 -27.02 -23.09
N ASP A 284 -12.75 -26.77 -24.39
CA ASP A 284 -13.68 -27.35 -25.36
C ASP A 284 -13.08 -28.50 -26.19
N GLY A 285 -11.78 -28.76 -26.04
CA GLY A 285 -11.01 -29.83 -26.72
C GLY A 285 -10.37 -30.88 -25.81
#